data_AF-A0A6B3J4P8-F1
#
_entry.id   AF-A0A6B3J4P8-F1
#
_cell.length_a   1.000
_cell.length_b   1.000
_cell.length_c   1.000
_cell.angle_alpha   90.00
_cell.angle_beta   90.00
_cell.angle_gamma   90.00
#
_symmetry.space_group_name_H-M   'P 1'
#
loop_
_entity.id
_entity.type
_entity.pdbx_description
1 polymer ?
#
loop_
_entity_poly.entity_id
_entity_poly.type
_entity_poly.pdbx_seq_one_letter_code
_entity_poly.pdbx_strand_id
1 'polypeptide(L)' 'MTQYLVTTFKDSTGRKHTHITRAKSNQRYTVVEAESKEEAKEKYETQNAPVVYYTNNSKVTLFERPSEEVLRSLFEEK' A
#
# COMPACT_ATOMS: atom_id res chain seq x y z
N MET A 1 -3.81 10.42 15.25
CA MET A 1 -5.03 9.70 14.82
C MET A 1 -4.88 8.22 15.13
N THR A 2 -5.96 7.56 15.58
CA THR A 2 -5.98 6.12 15.87
C THR A 2 -6.65 5.35 14.74
N GLN A 3 -6.02 4.28 14.26
CA GLN A 3 -6.59 3.39 13.24
C GLN A 3 -7.31 2.20 13.90
N TYR A 4 -8.43 1.78 13.32
CA TYR A 4 -9.19 0.60 13.74
C TYR A 4 -9.36 -0.32 12.52
N LEU A 5 -9.11 -1.61 12.71
CA LEU A 5 -9.42 -2.65 11.74
C LEU A 5 -10.81 -3.19 12.05
N VAL A 6 -11.73 -3.06 11.09
CA VAL A 6 -13.07 -3.65 11.17
C VAL A 6 -13.10 -4.84 10.23
N THR A 7 -13.33 -6.04 10.76
CA THR A 7 -13.52 -7.25 9.97
C THR A 7 -14.95 -7.75 10.12
N THR A 8 -15.52 -8.17 9.00
CA THR A 8 -16.86 -8.75 8.97
C THR A 8 -16.78 -10.15 8.40
N PHE A 9 -17.14 -11.14 9.20
CA PHE A 9 -17.17 -12.54 8.79
C PHE A 9 -18.62 -12.99 8.68
N LYS A 10 -18.87 -13.92 7.77
CA LYS A 10 -20.17 -14.57 7.61
C LYS A 10 -20.00 -16.03 8.03
N ASP A 11 -20.75 -16.44 9.05
CA ASP A 11 -20.75 -17.83 9.50
C ASP A 11 -21.51 -18.72 8.51
N SER A 12 -21.38 -20.05 8.66
CA SER A 12 -22.12 -21.03 7.84
C SER A 12 -23.65 -20.87 7.90
N THR A 13 -24.15 -20.24 8.97
CA THR A 13 -25.57 -19.90 9.16
C THR A 13 -25.99 -18.57 8.52
N GLY A 14 -25.05 -17.87 7.88
CA GLY A 14 -25.29 -16.59 7.21
C GLY A 14 -25.33 -15.37 8.13
N ARG A 15 -25.13 -15.55 9.43
CA ARG A 15 -25.00 -14.46 10.41
C ARG A 15 -23.69 -13.71 10.20
N LYS A 16 -23.78 -12.38 10.23
CA LYS A 16 -22.62 -11.49 10.11
C LYS A 16 -22.08 -11.18 11.49
N HIS A 17 -20.80 -11.46 11.71
CA HIS A 17 -20.08 -11.13 12.93
C HIS A 17 -19.09 -10.01 12.63
N THR A 18 -19.22 -8.92 13.37
CA THR A 18 -18.32 -7.76 13.27
C THR A 18 -17.30 -7.82 14.39
N HIS A 19 -16.03 -7.74 14.05
CA HIS A 19 -14.93 -7.64 15.00
C HIS A 19 -14.17 -6.33 14.77
N ILE A 20 -13.84 -5.65 15.88
CA ILE A 20 -13.17 -4.35 15.85
C ILE A 20 -11.89 -4.45 16.65
N THR A 21 -10.76 -4.22 15.99
CA THR A 21 -9.44 -4.28 16.60
C THR A 21 -8.74 -2.94 16.46
N ARG A 22 -8.21 -2.40 17.56
CA ARG A 22 -7.47 -1.15 17.54
C ARG A 22 -6.01 -1.39 17.15
N ALA A 23 -5.50 -0.58 16.21
CA ALA A 23 -4.08 -0.59 15.87
C ALA A 23 -3.21 -0.05 17.02
N LYS A 24 -2.05 -0.66 17.24
CA LYS A 24 -1.00 -0.09 18.10
C LYS A 24 -0.36 1.14 17.43
N SER A 25 0.36 1.96 18.20
CA SER A 25 0.98 3.20 17.69
C SER A 25 1.96 2.99 16.53
N ASN A 26 2.63 1.84 16.49
CA ASN A 26 3.60 1.46 15.46
C ASN A 26 3.06 0.42 14.46
N GLN A 27 1.75 0.12 14.49
CA GLN A 27 1.12 -0.87 13.62
C GLN A 27 0.25 -0.17 12.57
N ARG A 28 0.31 -0.66 11.33
CA ARG A 28 -0.56 -0.25 10.23
C ARG A 28 -1.19 -1.48 9.61
N TYR A 29 -2.41 -1.35 9.13
CA TYR A 29 -3.11 -2.40 8.40
C TYR A 29 -3.18 -2.03 6.93
N THR A 30 -2.80 -2.95 6.06
CA THR A 30 -2.93 -2.83 4.61
C THR A 30 -3.79 -3.99 4.13
N VAL A 31 -4.84 -3.68 3.37
CA VAL A 31 -5.70 -4.70 2.75
C VAL A 31 -5.16 -4.95 1.34
N VAL A 32 -4.83 -6.20 1.05
CA VAL A 32 -4.33 -6.64 -0.25
C VAL A 32 -5.24 -7.76 -0.75
N GLU A 33 -5.72 -7.64 -1.98
CA GLU A 33 -6.51 -8.68 -2.64
C GLU A 33 -5.58 -9.72 -3.27
N ALA A 34 -5.64 -10.94 -2.75
CA ALA A 34 -4.86 -12.07 -3.23
C ALA A 34 -5.57 -13.38 -2.93
N GLU A 35 -5.32 -14.41 -3.74
CA GLU A 35 -5.91 -15.74 -3.57
C GLU A 35 -5.13 -16.56 -2.53
N SER A 36 -3.85 -16.24 -2.34
CA SER A 36 -2.97 -16.92 -1.40
C SER A 36 -2.15 -15.95 -0.55
N LYS A 37 -1.65 -16.46 0.57
CA LYS A 37 -0.75 -15.71 1.47
C LYS A 37 0.55 -15.29 0.77
N GLU A 38 1.05 -16.14 -0.13
CA GLU A 38 2.30 -15.90 -0.86
C GLU A 38 2.12 -14.79 -1.89
N GLU A 39 1.04 -14.83 -2.67
CA GLU A 39 0.69 -13.78 -3.62
C GLU A 39 0.39 -12.44 -2.92
N ALA A 40 -0.26 -12.47 -1.75
CA ALA A 40 -0.51 -11.27 -0.94
C ALA A 40 0.82 -10.58 -0.57
N LYS A 41 1.84 -11.37 -0.23
CA LYS A 41 3.17 -10.86 0.11
C LYS A 41 3.86 -10.29 -1.11
N GLU A 42 3.82 -10.98 -2.24
CA GLU A 42 4.44 -10.52 -3.50
C GLU A 42 3.81 -9.20 -3.99
N LYS A 43 2.48 -9.09 -3.95
CA LYS A 43 1.78 -7.84 -4.29
C LYS A 43 2.15 -6.69 -3.36
N TYR A 44 2.24 -6.95 -2.05
CA TYR A 44 2.65 -5.95 -1.07
C TYR A 44 4.10 -5.49 -1.31
N GLU A 45 5.01 -6.43 -1.54
CA GLU A 45 6.42 -6.13 -1.83
C GLU A 45 6.57 -5.38 -3.15
N THR A 46 5.82 -5.74 -4.19
CA THR A 46 5.86 -5.05 -5.50
C THR A 46 5.33 -3.62 -5.41
N GLN A 47 4.26 -3.38 -4.64
CA GLN A 47 3.71 -2.03 -4.44
C GLN A 47 4.62 -1.12 -3.60
N ASN A 48 5.36 -1.70 -2.64
CA ASN A 48 6.25 -0.95 -1.75
C ASN A 48 7.73 -0.98 -2.20
N ALA A 49 8.07 -1.80 -3.18
CA ALA A 49 9.43 -1.85 -3.71
C ALA A 49 9.70 -0.54 -4.46
N PRO A 50 10.80 0.15 -4.15
CA PRO A 50 11.25 1.25 -4.99
C PRO A 50 11.56 0.69 -6.38
N VAL A 51 11.00 1.30 -7.43
CA VAL A 51 11.30 0.93 -8.81
C VAL A 51 12.78 1.24 -9.07
N VAL A 52 13.66 0.23 -9.04
CA VAL A 52 15.09 0.41 -9.28
C VAL A 52 15.39 0.20 -10.76
N TYR A 53 15.83 1.25 -11.45
CA TYR A 53 16.46 1.10 -12.76
C TYR A 53 17.98 1.02 -12.60
N TYR A 54 18.59 0.05 -13.27
CA TYR A 54 20.05 -0.04 -13.36
C TYR A 54 20.50 0.76 -14.58
N THR A 55 21.13 1.91 -14.35
CA THR A 55 21.95 2.56 -15.37
C THR A 55 23.41 2.53 -14.92
N ASN A 56 24.26 1.86 -15.70
CA ASN A 56 25.72 1.94 -15.65
C ASN A 56 26.32 1.99 -14.22
N ASN A 57 26.17 0.91 -13.46
CA ASN A 57 26.92 0.61 -12.21
C ASN A 57 26.83 1.61 -11.04
N SER A 58 25.80 2.47 -10.97
CA SER A 58 25.58 3.33 -9.80
C SER A 58 24.21 3.08 -9.16
N LYS A 59 24.19 2.85 -7.84
CA LYS A 59 22.95 2.74 -7.04
C LYS A 59 22.39 4.15 -6.83
N VAL A 60 21.35 4.51 -7.56
CA VAL A 60 20.58 5.75 -7.33
C VAL A 60 19.30 5.37 -6.58
N THR A 61 19.16 5.82 -5.34
CA THR A 61 17.87 5.79 -4.63
C THR A 61 16.98 6.86 -5.25
N LEU A 62 15.86 6.48 -5.88
CA LEU A 62 15.01 7.40 -6.62
C LEU A 62 14.48 8.55 -5.74
N PHE A 63 14.68 9.77 -6.22
CA PHE A 63 13.85 10.94 -5.90
C PHE A 63 12.38 10.56 -6.16
N GLU A 64 11.48 10.82 -5.20
CA GLU A 64 10.04 10.68 -5.44
C GLU A 64 9.66 11.57 -6.62
N ARG A 65 9.19 10.96 -7.72
CA ARG A 65 8.69 11.72 -8.85
C ARG A 65 7.49 12.53 -8.35
N PRO A 66 7.53 13.88 -8.42
CA PRO A 66 6.42 14.69 -7.97
C PRO A 66 5.18 14.43 -8.82
N SER A 67 4.00 14.75 -8.27
CA SER A 67 2.71 14.50 -8.92
C SER A 67 2.63 15.16 -10.30
N GLU A 68 1.77 14.62 -11.17
CA GLU A 68 1.61 15.13 -12.53
C GLU A 68 1.16 16.60 -12.55
N GLU A 69 0.40 17.03 -11.54
CA GLU A 69 0.04 18.44 -11.31
C GLU A 69 1.27 19.32 -11.05
N VAL A 70 2.18 18.86 -10.17
CA VAL A 70 3.42 19.60 -9.85
C VAL A 70 4.33 19.67 -11.08
N LEU A 71 4.44 18.59 -11.84
CA LEU A 71 5.19 18.58 -13.09
C LEU A 71 4.61 19.55 -14.12
N ARG A 72 3.28 19.60 -14.29
CA ARG A 72 2.63 20.56 -15.19
C ARG A 72 2.86 22.00 -14.74
N SER A 73 2.72 22.29 -13.45
CA SER A 73 2.98 23.64 -12.91
C SER A 73 4.43 24.13 -13.08
N LEU A 74 5.39 23.20 -13.10
CA LEU A 74 6.82 23.51 -13.21
C LEU A 74 7.28 23.70 -14.66
N PHE A 75 6.62 23.05 -15.62
CA PHE A 75 7.05 23.01 -17.03
C PHE A 75 6.07 23.69 -18.00
N GLU A 76 4.84 24.00 -17.60
CA GLU A 76 3.92 24.83 -18.37
C GLU A 76 3.99 26.28 -17.86
N GLU A 77 4.80 27.10 -18.52
CA GLU A 77 4.74 28.56 -18.42
C GLU A 77 4.01 29.11 -19.66
N LYS A 78 2.66 29.02 -19.63
CA LYS A 78 1.70 30.00 -20.20
C LYS A 78 0.25 29.52 -20.14
#